data_AF-A0AAE4FNJ1-F1
#
_entry.id   AF-A0AAE4FNJ1-F1
#
_cell.length_a   1.000
_cell.length_b   1.000
_cell.length_c   1.000
_cell.angle_alpha   90.00
_cell.angle_beta   90.00
_cell.angle_gamma   90.00
#
_symmetry.space_group_name_H-M   'P 1'
#
loop_
_entity.id
_entity.type
_entity.pdbx_description
1 polymer ?
#
loop_
_entity_poly.entity_id
_entity_poly.type
_entity_poly.pdbx_seq_one_letter_code
_entity_poly.pdbx_strand_id
1 'polypeptide(L)'
;MIKNGINEIESRCGILCSACEYKDQMGCSGCVNIEKPFWGEKCPVKSCCESKENKHCGTCENFTCELLNKFAYDKEQGDNGKRIKQCRKWSEGDTI
;
A
#
# COMPACT_ATOMS: atom_id res chain seq x y z
N MET A 1 29.89 -1.78 0.60
CA MET A 1 28.76 -2.06 -0.30
C MET A 1 27.62 -1.15 0.12
N ILE A 2 27.27 -0.22 -0.76
CA ILE A 2 26.30 0.86 -0.51
C ILE A 2 24.91 0.22 -0.34
N LYS A 3 24.34 0.22 0.88
CA LYS A 3 22.91 -0.07 1.08
C LYS A 3 22.14 1.24 1.05
N ASN A 4 22.17 1.93 -0.08
CA ASN A 4 21.15 2.93 -0.42
C ASN A 4 19.93 2.16 -0.89
N GLY A 5 19.27 1.44 0.02
CA GLY A 5 17.95 0.88 -0.23
C GLY A 5 16.93 2.00 -0.02
N ILE A 6 16.73 2.82 -1.05
CA ILE A 6 15.54 3.67 -1.13
C ILE A 6 14.37 2.69 -0.98
N ASN A 7 13.58 2.83 0.10
CA ASN A 7 12.41 1.99 0.31
C ASN A 7 11.38 2.32 -0.77
N GLU A 8 11.46 1.67 -1.93
CA GLU A 8 10.54 1.91 -3.04
C GLU A 8 9.10 1.65 -2.58
N ILE A 9 8.21 2.59 -2.88
CA ILE A 9 6.80 2.49 -2.52
C ILE A 9 6.13 1.48 -3.46
N GLU A 10 5.78 0.32 -2.93
CA GLU A 10 5.21 -0.75 -3.75
C GLU A 10 3.68 -0.70 -3.86
N SER A 11 3.02 -0.04 -2.91
CA SER A 11 1.56 0.09 -2.89
C SER A 11 1.09 1.33 -2.15
N ARG A 12 -0.17 1.69 -2.36
CA ARG A 12 -0.77 2.84 -1.66
C ARG A 12 -1.13 2.54 -0.21
N CYS A 13 -1.44 1.28 0.12
CA CYS A 13 -1.95 0.89 1.45
C CYS A 13 -0.87 0.38 2.41
N GLY A 14 0.36 0.14 1.97
CA GLY A 14 1.41 -0.44 2.80
C GLY A 14 1.67 -1.93 2.57
N ILE A 15 0.90 -2.59 1.70
CA ILE A 15 1.23 -3.96 1.27
C ILE A 15 2.52 -3.93 0.46
N LEU A 16 3.41 -4.89 0.71
CA LEU A 16 4.56 -5.16 -0.16
C LEU A 16 4.08 -6.05 -1.30
N CYS A 17 3.94 -5.48 -2.50
CA CYS A 17 3.57 -6.23 -3.70
C CYS A 17 4.63 -7.28 -4.08
N SER A 18 5.89 -7.05 -3.74
CA SER A 18 6.99 -8.00 -3.89
C SER A 18 6.80 -9.29 -3.07
N ALA A 19 6.02 -9.22 -1.98
CA ALA A 19 5.67 -10.35 -1.13
C ALA A 19 4.19 -10.76 -1.26
N CYS A 20 3.47 -10.26 -2.27
CA CYS A 20 2.05 -10.55 -2.46
C CYS A 20 1.87 -11.77 -3.36
N GLU A 21 1.37 -12.88 -2.81
CA GLU A 21 1.18 -14.15 -3.52
C GLU A 21 0.22 -14.02 -4.71
N TYR A 22 -0.78 -13.15 -4.61
CA TYR A 22 -1.72 -12.89 -5.71
C TYR A 22 -1.09 -12.23 -6.92
N LYS A 23 0.10 -11.62 -6.77
CA LYS A 23 0.79 -10.94 -7.88
C LYS A 23 1.05 -11.92 -9.01
N ASP A 24 1.69 -13.03 -8.70
CA ASP A 24 2.06 -14.04 -9.69
C ASP A 24 0.86 -14.92 -10.07
N GLN A 25 0.03 -15.30 -9.09
CA GLN A 25 -1.16 -16.14 -9.33
C GLN A 25 -2.15 -15.50 -10.30
N MET A 26 -2.32 -14.17 -10.22
CA MET A 26 -3.30 -13.44 -11.02
C MET A 26 -2.67 -12.65 -12.18
N GLY A 27 -1.36 -12.77 -12.40
CA GLY A 27 -0.64 -11.98 -13.41
C GLY A 27 -0.75 -10.47 -13.19
N CYS A 28 -0.79 -10.02 -11.93
CA CYS A 28 -0.96 -8.62 -11.56
C CYS A 28 0.37 -7.85 -11.62
N SER A 29 0.38 -6.68 -12.26
CA SER A 29 1.58 -5.84 -12.44
C SER A 29 2.04 -5.09 -11.17
N GLY A 30 1.36 -5.27 -10.04
CA GLY A 30 1.62 -4.57 -8.78
C GLY A 30 0.84 -3.27 -8.61
N CYS A 31 0.55 -2.89 -7.36
CA CYS A 31 -0.42 -1.85 -7.01
C CYS A 31 -0.15 -0.49 -7.67
N VAL A 32 1.11 -0.09 -7.78
CA VAL A 32 1.49 1.19 -8.41
C VAL A 32 1.30 1.19 -9.93
N ASN A 33 1.35 0.04 -10.58
CA ASN A 33 1.32 -0.11 -12.04
C ASN A 33 -0.03 -0.52 -12.60
N ILE A 34 -0.95 -1.03 -11.76
CA ILE A 34 -2.29 -1.40 -12.21
C ILE A 34 -3.24 -0.21 -12.13
N GLU A 35 -4.13 -0.10 -13.12
CA GLU A 35 -5.29 0.81 -13.04
C GLU A 35 -6.44 0.14 -12.27
N LYS A 36 -6.61 -1.18 -12.45
CA LYS A 36 -7.72 -1.98 -11.91
C LYS A 36 -7.21 -3.24 -11.20
N PRO A 37 -7.65 -3.52 -9.96
CA PRO A 37 -7.33 -4.79 -9.30
C PRO A 37 -8.13 -5.96 -9.88
N PHE A 38 -7.62 -7.19 -9.73
CA PHE A 38 -8.34 -8.38 -10.20
C PHE A 38 -9.66 -8.65 -9.46
N TRP A 39 -9.81 -8.12 -8.23
CA TRP A 39 -10.93 -8.38 -7.33
C TRP A 39 -12.04 -7.31 -7.36
N GLY A 40 -11.96 -6.32 -8.24
CA GLY A 40 -13.00 -5.29 -8.35
C GLY A 40 -12.67 -4.19 -9.36
N GLU A 41 -13.58 -3.24 -9.53
CA GLU A 41 -13.40 -2.15 -10.49
C GLU A 41 -12.30 -1.16 -10.08
N LYS A 42 -12.18 -0.88 -8.78
CA LYS A 42 -11.17 0.03 -8.22
C LYS A 42 -10.76 -0.42 -6.83
N CYS A 43 -9.50 -0.17 -6.47
CA CYS A 43 -9.06 -0.28 -5.08
C CYS A 43 -9.36 1.03 -4.34
N PRO A 44 -10.26 1.04 -3.33
CA PRO A 44 -10.65 2.27 -2.65
C PRO A 44 -9.48 3.01 -1.99
N VAL A 45 -8.52 2.27 -1.43
CA VAL A 45 -7.33 2.86 -0.79
C VAL A 45 -6.42 3.51 -1.83
N LYS A 46 -6.21 2.86 -2.98
CA LYS A 46 -5.40 3.41 -4.08
C LYS A 46 -6.04 4.69 -4.61
N SER A 47 -7.33 4.64 -4.95
CA SER A 47 -8.06 5.81 -5.44
C SER A 47 -8.04 6.98 -4.44
N CYS A 48 -8.19 6.70 -3.14
CA CYS A 48 -8.12 7.74 -2.11
C CYS A 48 -6.73 8.39 -1.99
N CYS A 49 -5.65 7.60 -2.10
CA CYS A 49 -4.30 8.16 -2.07
C CYS A 49 -4.03 9.02 -3.32
N GLU A 50 -4.35 8.50 -4.50
CA GLU A 50 -4.07 9.18 -5.77
C GLU A 50 -4.91 10.45 -5.95
N SER A 51 -6.18 10.46 -5.50
CA SER A 51 -7.01 11.68 -5.52
C SER A 51 -6.52 12.78 -4.58
N LYS A 52 -5.69 12.42 -3.59
CA LYS A 52 -5.08 13.34 -2.62
C LYS A 52 -3.59 13.55 -2.90
N GLU A 53 -3.10 13.08 -4.05
CA GLU A 53 -1.70 13.17 -4.47
C GLU A 53 -0.71 12.55 -3.46
N ASN A 54 -1.19 11.60 -2.64
CA ASN A 54 -0.38 10.87 -1.68
C ASN A 54 0.29 9.67 -2.34
N LYS A 55 1.60 9.52 -2.15
CA LYS A 55 2.35 8.33 -2.63
C LYS A 55 1.88 7.05 -1.96
N HIS A 56 1.52 7.11 -0.68
CA HIS A 56 0.93 6.03 0.11
C HIS A 56 0.17 6.61 1.30
N CYS A 57 -0.62 5.80 2.02
CA CYS A 57 -1.41 6.29 3.15
C CYS A 57 -0.58 6.92 4.28
N GLY A 58 0.71 6.61 4.37
CA GLY A 58 1.61 7.10 5.43
C GLY A 58 1.91 8.60 5.36
N THR A 59 1.64 9.25 4.23
CA THR A 59 1.74 10.70 4.06
C THR A 59 0.38 11.40 4.18
N CYS A 60 -0.70 10.65 4.40
CA CYS A 60 -2.04 11.20 4.57
C CYS A 60 -2.16 11.91 5.92
N GLU A 61 -2.73 13.11 5.96
CA GLU A 61 -2.99 13.87 7.21
C GLU A 61 -3.84 13.06 8.20
N ASN A 62 -4.77 12.27 7.69
CA ASN A 62 -5.60 11.35 8.48
C ASN A 62 -5.00 9.94 8.48
N PHE A 63 -3.68 9.81 8.70
CA PHE A 63 -3.02 8.51 8.70
C PHE A 63 -3.64 7.58 9.76
N THR A 64 -3.86 6.32 9.38
CA THR A 64 -4.72 5.36 10.09
C THR A 64 -6.21 5.71 10.09
N CYS A 65 -6.71 6.29 8.98
CA CYS A 65 -8.15 6.47 8.78
C CYS A 65 -8.92 5.13 8.76
N GLU A 66 -10.24 5.21 8.89
CA GLU A 66 -11.14 4.06 8.89
C GLU A 66 -10.96 3.17 7.66
N LEU A 67 -10.80 3.77 6.48
CA LEU A 67 -10.63 3.02 5.23
C LEU A 67 -9.37 2.13 5.27
N LEU A 68 -8.23 2.68 5.70
CA LEU A 68 -7.00 1.90 5.82
C LEU A 68 -7.12 0.81 6.89
N ASN A 69 -7.72 1.14 8.04
CA ASN A 69 -7.94 0.17 9.12
C ASN A 69 -8.82 -1.00 8.69
N LYS A 70 -9.91 -0.74 7.96
CA LYS A 70 -10.77 -1.80 7.39
C LYS A 70 -9.97 -2.78 6.55
N PHE A 71 -9.09 -2.28 5.70
CA PHE A 71 -8.23 -3.14 4.88
C PHE A 71 -7.17 -3.88 5.71
N ALA A 72 -6.58 -3.25 6.72
CA ALA A 72 -5.54 -3.84 7.55
C ALA A 72 -6.05 -4.93 8.50
N TYR A 73 -7.31 -4.83 8.93
CA TYR A 73 -7.95 -5.73 9.89
C TYR A 73 -9.18 -6.44 9.32
N ASP A 74 -9.29 -6.51 8.00
CA ASP A 74 -10.30 -7.35 7.36
C ASP A 74 -10.17 -8.79 7.84
N LYS A 75 -11.29 -9.48 8.07
CA LYS A 75 -11.30 -10.81 8.70
C LYS A 75 -10.62 -11.88 7.83
N GLU A 76 -10.70 -11.73 6.51
CA GLU A 76 -10.22 -12.74 5.55
C GLU A 76 -8.91 -12.30 4.88
N GLN A 77 -8.78 -11.02 4.56
CA GLN A 77 -7.69 -10.45 3.75
C GLN A 77 -6.87 -9.40 4.51
N GLY A 78 -7.14 -9.21 5.80
CA GLY A 78 -6.37 -8.35 6.68
C GLY A 78 -4.98 -8.92 6.96
N ASP A 79 -4.07 -8.06 7.39
CA ASP A 79 -2.71 -8.45 7.76
C ASP A 79 -2.36 -8.09 9.21
N ASN A 80 -3.38 -7.90 10.04
CA ASN A 80 -3.26 -7.51 11.45
C ASN A 80 -2.40 -6.24 11.63
N GLY A 81 -2.61 -5.25 10.76
CA GLY A 81 -1.94 -3.95 10.85
C GLY A 81 -0.52 -3.90 10.27
N LYS A 82 -0.02 -4.95 9.63
CA LYS A 82 1.32 -4.96 9.01
C LYS A 82 1.45 -3.86 7.95
N ARG A 83 0.44 -3.66 7.09
CA ARG A 83 0.46 -2.58 6.07
C ARG A 83 0.52 -1.18 6.69
N ILE A 84 -0.14 -0.97 7.83
CA ILE A 84 -0.06 0.31 8.57
C ILE A 84 1.37 0.56 9.04
N LYS A 85 2.01 -0.45 9.64
CA LYS A 85 3.43 -0.35 10.06
C LYS A 85 4.35 -0.05 8.88
N GLN A 86 4.09 -0.66 7.72
CA GLN A 86 4.87 -0.41 6.51
C GLN A 86 4.68 1.03 5.98
N CYS A 87 3.45 1.55 5.96
CA CYS A 87 3.22 2.95 5.62
C CYS A 87 3.98 3.92 6.52
N ARG A 88 4.10 3.61 7.82
CA ARG A 88 4.90 4.42 8.76
C ARG A 88 6.38 4.41 8.39
N LYS A 89 6.95 3.23 8.10
CA LYS A 89 8.35 3.11 7.66
C LYS A 89 8.63 3.88 6.38
N TRP A 90 7.71 3.83 5.42
CA TRP A 90 7.83 4.61 4.18
C TRP A 90 7.78 6.12 4.44
N SER A 91 6.86 6.57 5.30
CA SER A 91 6.76 7.99 5.69
C SER A 91 8.04 8.51 6.37
N GLU A 92 8.62 7.71 7.27
CA GLU A 92 9.89 8.02 7.94
C GLU A 92 11.08 8.03 6.95
N GLY A 93 11.06 7.16 5.94
CA GLY A 93 12.07 7.09 4.89
C GLY A 93 11.96 8.17 3.80
N ASP A 94 10.79 8.79 3.65
CA ASP A 94 10.53 9.90 2.72
C ASP A 94 11.10 11.25 3.23
N THR A 95 11.62 11.30 4.45
CA THR A 95 12.08 12.55 5.12
C THR A 95 13.58 12.85 4.89
N ILE A 96 14.15 12.50 3.73
CA ILE A 96 15.54 12.80 3.37
C ILE A 96 15.60 13.72 2.15
#